data_AF-A0A382FZH9-F1
#
_entry.id   AF-A0A382FZH9-F1
#
_cell.length_a   1.000
_cell.length_b   1.000
_cell.length_c   1.000
_cell.angle_alpha   90.00
_cell.angle_beta   90.00
_cell.angle_gamma   90.00
#
_symmetry.space_group_name_H-M   'P 1'
#
loop_
_entity.id
_entity.type
_entity.pdbx_description
1 polymer ?
#
loop_
_entity_poly.entity_id
_entity_poly.type
_entity_poly.pdbx_seq_one_letter_code
_entity_poly.pdbx_strand_id
1 'polypeptide(L)'
;MVATKSTQKSTAMDYLAAPRSDGLVVALLTLLGFTAPKGGRLPVGVKLDTLIALKDVFSSEDAETTLNMVQARIGELQAQRKTATARISASPKSIMDAVKSGKLSLDELKSAIAELD
;
A
#
# COMPACT_ATOMS: atom_id res chain seq x y z
N MET A 1 -8.21 20.45 -24.07
CA MET A 1 -7.96 19.58 -22.90
C MET A 1 -8.57 20.25 -21.69
N VAL A 2 -9.43 19.56 -20.92
CA VAL A 2 -9.99 20.14 -19.68
C VAL A 2 -9.00 19.88 -18.55
N ALA A 3 -8.52 20.96 -17.91
CA ALA A 3 -7.63 20.89 -16.75
C ALA A 3 -8.35 20.21 -15.58
N THR A 4 -7.77 19.12 -15.06
CA THR A 4 -8.32 18.41 -13.90
C THR A 4 -7.88 19.12 -12.62
N LYS A 5 -8.83 19.37 -11.71
CA LYS A 5 -8.59 20.07 -10.43
C LYS A 5 -8.09 19.09 -9.37
N SER A 6 -7.27 19.57 -8.42
CA SER A 6 -6.67 18.76 -7.34
C SER A 6 -7.69 18.05 -6.45
N THR A 7 -8.94 18.52 -6.41
CA THR A 7 -10.02 18.00 -5.56
C THR A 7 -11.03 17.11 -6.29
N GLN A 8 -10.78 16.80 -7.57
CA GLN A 8 -11.71 15.98 -8.35
C GLN A 8 -11.72 14.54 -7.82
N LYS A 9 -12.81 14.16 -7.14
CA LYS A 9 -13.08 12.75 -6.78
C LYS A 9 -13.17 11.94 -8.07
N SER A 10 -12.13 11.16 -8.30
CA SER A 10 -12.04 10.21 -9.38
C SER A 10 -13.09 9.12 -9.19
N THR A 11 -13.94 8.89 -10.18
CA THR A 11 -14.74 7.65 -10.27
C THR A 11 -13.89 6.45 -10.70
N ALA A 12 -12.60 6.64 -10.97
CA ALA A 12 -11.68 5.54 -11.20
C ALA A 12 -11.40 4.83 -9.87
N MET A 13 -11.62 3.52 -9.86
CA MET A 13 -11.21 2.67 -8.75
C MET A 13 -9.68 2.75 -8.58
N ASP A 14 -9.25 3.29 -7.45
CA ASP A 14 -7.84 3.36 -7.06
C ASP A 14 -7.38 1.99 -6.55
N TYR A 15 -7.20 1.05 -7.46
CA TYR A 15 -6.71 -0.28 -7.12
C TYR A 15 -5.23 -0.31 -6.70
N LEU A 16 -4.49 0.77 -6.99
CA LEU A 16 -3.07 0.96 -6.67
C LEU A 16 -2.80 2.47 -6.60
N ALA A 17 -3.19 3.11 -5.50
CA ALA A 17 -2.88 4.53 -5.30
C ALA A 17 -1.36 4.71 -5.19
N ALA A 18 -0.73 5.14 -6.29
CA ALA A 18 0.68 5.47 -6.38
C ALA A 18 0.84 6.94 -6.85
N PRO A 19 1.82 7.69 -6.33
CA PRO A 19 2.07 9.05 -6.78
C PRO A 19 2.28 9.11 -8.30
N ARG A 20 1.58 10.02 -8.98
CA ARG A 20 1.70 10.19 -10.44
C ARG A 20 3.10 10.66 -10.85
N SER A 21 3.77 11.40 -9.97
CA SER A 21 5.16 11.88 -10.14
C SER A 21 6.13 10.74 -10.42
N ASP A 22 5.86 9.57 -9.86
CA ASP A 22 6.83 8.48 -9.84
C ASP A 22 6.74 7.62 -11.11
N GLY A 23 5.73 7.84 -11.96
CA GLY A 23 5.54 7.11 -13.22
C GLY A 23 5.33 5.60 -13.07
N LEU A 24 5.27 5.08 -11.84
CA LEU A 24 5.38 3.66 -11.51
C LEU A 24 4.35 2.80 -12.25
N VAL A 25 3.09 3.23 -12.25
CA VAL A 25 2.00 2.49 -12.89
C VAL A 25 2.19 2.42 -14.41
N VAL A 26 2.66 3.52 -15.03
CA VAL A 26 2.91 3.55 -16.48
C VAL A 26 4.12 2.68 -16.83
N ALA A 27 5.19 2.75 -16.03
CA ALA A 27 6.37 1.92 -16.21
C ALA A 27 6.06 0.42 -16.10
N LEU A 28 5.29 0.02 -15.08
CA LEU A 28 4.86 -1.37 -14.91
C LEU A 28 4.01 -1.86 -16.09
N LEU A 29 2.99 -1.09 -16.49
CA LEU A 29 2.14 -1.48 -17.62
C LEU A 29 2.92 -1.55 -18.93
N THR A 30 3.92 -0.70 -19.11
CA THR A 30 4.82 -0.75 -20.28
C THR A 30 5.61 -2.06 -20.33
N LEU A 31 6.12 -2.55 -19.19
CA LEU A 31 6.79 -3.86 -19.09
C LEU A 31 5.86 -5.02 -19.48
N LEU A 32 4.57 -4.87 -19.21
CA LEU A 32 3.53 -5.85 -19.56
C LEU A 32 3.00 -5.68 -21.00
N GLY A 33 3.61 -4.79 -21.80
CA GLY A 33 3.23 -4.57 -23.20
C GLY A 33 2.09 -3.57 -23.42
N PHE A 34 1.65 -2.87 -22.38
CA PHE A 34 0.55 -1.89 -22.46
C PHE A 34 1.07 -0.46 -22.33
N THR A 35 1.07 0.27 -23.46
CA THR A 35 1.50 1.67 -23.52
C THR A 35 0.37 2.59 -23.95
N ALA A 36 0.34 3.80 -23.40
CA ALA A 36 -0.52 4.85 -23.94
C ALA A 36 0.06 5.35 -25.28
N PRO A 37 -0.77 5.60 -26.32
CA PRO A 37 -0.30 6.27 -27.52
C PRO A 37 0.14 7.71 -27.19
N LYS A 38 0.94 8.34 -28.07
CA LYS A 38 1.45 9.70 -27.85
C LYS A 38 0.29 10.68 -27.59
N GLY A 39 0.24 11.27 -26.39
CA GLY A 39 -0.82 12.17 -25.96
C GLY A 39 -2.16 11.50 -25.62
N GLY A 40 -2.21 10.17 -25.58
CA GLY A 40 -3.41 9.38 -25.34
C GLY A 40 -3.51 8.79 -23.93
N ARG A 41 -4.43 7.85 -23.77
CA ARG A 41 -4.72 7.14 -22.52
C ARG A 41 -4.37 5.67 -22.66
N LEU A 42 -4.04 5.03 -21.54
CA LEU A 42 -3.97 3.58 -21.46
C LEU A 42 -5.34 2.95 -21.78
N PRO A 43 -5.37 1.67 -22.22
CA PRO A 43 -6.62 0.96 -22.43
C PRO A 43 -7.52 0.99 -21.18
N VAL A 44 -8.83 1.05 -21.41
CA VAL A 44 -9.82 1.02 -20.32
C VAL A 44 -9.72 -0.32 -19.61
N GLY A 45 -9.74 -0.32 -18.27
CA GLY A 45 -9.72 -1.55 -17.48
C GLY A 45 -8.31 -2.13 -17.22
N VAL A 46 -7.29 -1.74 -17.99
CA VAL A 46 -5.97 -2.41 -17.97
C VAL A 46 -5.32 -2.52 -16.59
N LYS A 47 -5.57 -1.56 -15.68
CA LYS A 47 -5.06 -1.62 -14.31
C LYS A 47 -5.67 -2.75 -13.49
N LEU A 48 -6.99 -2.95 -13.63
CA LEU A 48 -7.71 -4.03 -12.99
C LEU A 48 -7.30 -5.37 -13.60
N ASP A 49 -7.26 -5.44 -14.93
CA ASP A 49 -6.87 -6.66 -15.65
C ASP A 49 -5.44 -7.08 -15.31
N THR A 50 -4.54 -6.12 -15.11
CA THR A 50 -3.17 -6.37 -14.62
C THR A 50 -3.18 -7.01 -13.24
N LEU A 51 -4.03 -6.54 -12.31
CA LEU A 51 -4.11 -7.12 -10.97
C LEU A 51 -4.70 -8.53 -10.99
N ILE A 52 -5.71 -8.77 -11.83
CA ILE A 52 -6.28 -10.11 -12.04
C ILE A 52 -5.19 -11.04 -12.58
N ALA A 53 -4.49 -10.63 -13.64
CA ALA A 53 -3.42 -11.42 -14.25
C ALA A 53 -2.28 -11.72 -13.26
N LEU A 54 -1.81 -10.73 -12.49
CA LEU A 54 -0.77 -10.94 -11.48
C LEU A 54 -1.22 -11.93 -10.40
N LYS A 55 -2.46 -11.79 -9.90
CA LYS A 55 -3.02 -12.69 -8.90
C LYS A 55 -3.13 -14.12 -9.45
N ASP A 56 -3.59 -14.29 -10.69
CA ASP A 56 -3.71 -15.62 -11.29
C ASP A 56 -2.34 -16.25 -11.56
N VAL A 57 -1.36 -15.50 -12.06
CA VAL A 57 0.02 -15.98 -12.25
C VAL A 57 0.66 -16.36 -10.92
N PHE A 58 0.58 -15.51 -9.90
CA PHE A 58 1.15 -15.80 -8.58
C PHE A 58 0.43 -16.93 -7.84
N SER A 59 -0.76 -17.33 -8.28
CA SER A 59 -1.46 -18.50 -7.75
C SER A 59 -1.09 -19.80 -8.46
N SER A 60 -0.29 -19.74 -9.52
CA SER A 60 0.19 -20.91 -10.26
C SER A 60 1.32 -21.61 -9.50
N GLU A 61 1.32 -22.94 -9.50
CA GLU A 61 2.38 -23.76 -8.90
C GLU A 61 3.75 -23.46 -9.54
N ASP A 62 3.78 -23.18 -10.84
CA ASP A 62 5.01 -22.87 -11.59
C ASP A 62 5.62 -21.50 -11.24
N ALA A 63 4.88 -20.65 -10.51
CA ALA A 63 5.32 -19.30 -10.20
C ALA A 63 6.05 -19.18 -8.86
N GLU A 64 6.27 -20.28 -8.12
CA GLU A 64 6.80 -20.26 -6.75
C GLU A 64 8.08 -19.42 -6.62
N THR A 65 9.06 -19.64 -7.51
CA THR A 65 10.33 -18.90 -7.48
C THR A 65 10.11 -17.40 -7.68
N THR A 66 9.30 -17.02 -8.69
CA THR A 66 8.97 -15.62 -8.98
C THR A 66 8.18 -14.98 -7.84
N LEU A 67 7.23 -15.70 -7.27
CA LEU A 67 6.44 -15.26 -6.11
C LEU A 67 7.36 -14.95 -4.92
N ASN A 68 8.29 -15.85 -4.60
CA ASN A 68 9.25 -15.67 -3.51
C ASN A 68 10.13 -14.43 -3.73
N MET A 69 10.61 -14.20 -4.96
CA MET A 69 11.38 -12.98 -5.29
C MET A 69 10.58 -11.70 -5.08
N VAL A 70 9.31 -11.69 -5.52
CA VAL A 70 8.42 -10.54 -5.35
C VAL A 70 8.11 -10.31 -3.87
N GLN A 71 7.83 -11.37 -3.10
CA GLN A 71 7.58 -11.29 -1.66
C GLN A 71 8.78 -10.74 -0.90
N ALA A 72 10.00 -11.23 -1.19
CA ALA A 72 11.22 -10.73 -0.57
C ALA A 72 11.40 -9.23 -0.83
N ARG A 73 11.23 -8.79 -2.08
CA ARG A 73 11.36 -7.38 -2.44
C ARG A 73 10.31 -6.50 -1.77
N ILE A 74 9.07 -6.99 -1.64
CA ILE A 74 8.03 -6.29 -0.87
C ILE A 74 8.45 -6.16 0.59
N GLY A 75 8.98 -7.22 1.20
CA GLY A 75 9.49 -7.22 2.57
C GLY A 75 10.55 -6.14 2.79
N GLU A 76 11.55 -6.05 1.91
CA GLU A 76 12.58 -5.01 1.95
C GLU A 76 12.01 -3.59 1.87
N LEU A 77 11.07 -3.36 0.94
CA LEU A 77 10.43 -2.05 0.78
C LEU A 77 9.55 -1.69 1.98
N GLN A 78 8.90 -2.66 2.62
CA GLN A 78 8.09 -2.45 3.82
C GLN A 78 8.95 -2.22 5.06
N ALA A 79 10.12 -2.87 5.16
CA ALA A 79 11.04 -2.68 6.27
C ALA A 79 11.53 -1.23 6.40
N GLN A 80 11.60 -0.49 5.29
CA GLN A 80 11.98 0.92 5.26
C GLN A 80 10.83 1.87 5.61
N ARG A 81 9.59 1.39 5.67
CA ARG A 81 8.42 2.20 6.00
C ARG A 81 8.19 2.19 7.50
N LYS A 82 7.62 3.27 8.03
CA LYS A 82 7.13 3.29 9.41
C LYS A 82 6.12 2.16 9.57
N THR A 83 6.40 1.23 10.47
CA THR A 83 5.51 0.13 10.81
C THR A 83 4.17 0.72 11.25
N ALA A 84 3.07 0.18 10.73
CA ALA A 84 1.76 0.54 11.23
C ALA A 84 1.72 0.19 12.72
N THR A 85 1.65 1.20 13.58
CA THR A 85 1.43 0.98 15.01
C THR A 85 0.02 0.42 15.17
N ALA A 86 -0.11 -0.59 16.02
CA ALA A 86 -1.43 -1.12 16.37
C ALA A 86 -2.29 0.05 16.85
N ARG A 87 -3.49 0.19 16.30
CA ARG A 87 -4.39 1.27 16.67
C ARG A 87 -4.88 1.02 18.09
N ILE A 88 -4.22 1.64 19.07
CA ILE A 88 -4.69 1.65 20.45
C ILE A 88 -5.81 2.69 20.51
N SER A 89 -7.02 2.24 20.82
CA SER A 89 -8.14 3.16 21.07
C SER A 89 -8.02 3.77 22.46
N ALA A 90 -8.52 4.99 22.65
CA ALA A 90 -8.43 5.71 23.93
C ALA A 90 -9.35 5.16 25.04
N SER A 91 -9.81 3.90 24.94
CA SER A 91 -10.57 3.28 26.02
C SER A 91 -9.60 2.64 27.04
N PRO A 92 -9.91 2.69 28.35
CA PRO A 92 -9.05 2.11 29.38
C PRO A 92 -8.69 0.64 29.13
N LYS A 93 -9.66 -0.14 28.64
CA LYS A 93 -9.47 -1.55 28.30
C LYS A 93 -8.46 -1.75 27.16
N SER A 94 -8.54 -0.93 26.12
CA SER A 94 -7.66 -1.00 24.95
C SER A 94 -6.22 -0.64 25.31
N ILE A 95 -6.03 0.35 26.19
CA ILE A 95 -4.71 0.72 26.71
C ILE A 95 -4.13 -0.42 27.55
N MET A 96 -4.92 -1.01 28.45
CA MET A 96 -4.48 -2.16 29.25
C MET A 96 -4.12 -3.39 28.40
N ASP A 97 -4.93 -3.71 27.39
CA ASP A 97 -4.68 -4.84 26.51
C ASP A 97 -3.42 -4.60 25.63
N ALA A 98 -3.16 -3.34 25.25
CA ALA A 98 -1.94 -2.95 24.56
C ALA A 98 -0.68 -3.12 25.42
N VAL A 99 -0.74 -2.76 26.70
CA VAL A 99 0.37 -2.99 27.66
C VAL A 99 0.59 -4.48 27.88
N LYS A 100 -0.47 -5.26 28.13
CA LYS A 100 -0.37 -6.71 28.35
C LYS A 100 0.21 -7.45 27.14
N SER A 101 -0.08 -6.99 25.94
CA SER A 101 0.42 -7.57 24.70
C SER A 101 1.81 -7.04 24.27
N GLY A 102 2.43 -6.18 25.08
CA GLY A 102 3.75 -5.60 24.78
C GLY A 102 3.75 -4.59 23.63
N LYS A 103 2.57 -4.13 23.20
CA LYS A 103 2.39 -3.13 22.13
C LYS A 103 2.55 -1.69 22.62
N LEU A 104 2.52 -1.50 23.94
CA LEU A 104 2.79 -0.25 24.64
C LEU A 104 3.65 -0.57 25.86
N SER A 105 4.78 0.10 26.04
CA SER A 105 5.58 -0.08 27.25
C SER A 105 4.84 0.48 28.46
N LEU A 106 4.86 -0.26 29.57
CA LEU A 106 4.32 0.23 30.84
C LEU A 106 5.09 1.49 31.30
N ASP A 107 6.38 1.57 31.02
CA ASP A 107 7.21 2.71 31.42
C ASP A 107 6.89 3.95 30.58
N GLU A 108 6.71 3.79 29.26
CA GLU A 108 6.27 4.88 28.38
C GLU A 108 4.88 5.40 28.79
N LEU A 109 3.97 4.50 29.16
CA LEU A 109 2.64 4.89 29.65
C LEU A 109 2.72 5.67 30.95
N LYS A 110 3.57 5.25 31.90
CA LYS A 110 3.76 5.96 33.17
C LYS A 110 4.37 7.34 32.98
N SER A 111 5.38 7.46 32.11
CA SER A 111 6.00 8.75 31.79
C SER A 111 4.99 9.71 31.18
N ALA A 112 4.18 9.25 30.22
CA ALA A 112 3.15 10.08 29.60
C ALA A 112 2.06 10.53 30.59
N ILE A 113 1.72 9.71 31.60
CA ILE A 113 0.78 10.10 32.66
C ILE A 113 1.41 11.16 33.58
N ALA A 114 2.69 11.01 33.93
CA ALA A 114 3.39 11.96 34.80
C ALA A 114 3.58 13.35 34.15
N GLU A 115 3.58 13.44 32.81
CA GLU A 115 3.59 14.71 32.08
C GLU A 115 2.22 15.42 32.03
N LEU A 116 1.13 14.74 32.44
CA LEU A 116 -0.22 15.32 32.49
C LEU A 116 -0.55 15.99 33.83
N ASP A 117 0.27 15.74 34.87
CA ASP A 117 0.21 16.37 36.20
C ASP A 117 1.08 17.64 36.25
#